data_AF-A0A6M3XEW6-F1
#
_entry.id   AF-A0A6M3XEW6-F1
#
_cell.length_a   1.000
_cell.length_b   1.000
_cell.length_c   1.000
_cell.angle_alpha   90.00
_cell.angle_beta   90.00
_cell.angle_gamma   90.00
#
_symmetry.space_group_name_H-M   'P 1'
#
loop_
_entity.id
_entity.type
_entity.pdbx_description
1 polymer ?
#
loop_
_entity_poly.entity_id
_entity_poly.type
_entity_poly.pdbx_seq_one_letter_code
_entity_poly.pdbx_strand_id
1 'polypeptide(L)'
;MALLLVLCLVLPAWAVVSSSTARVEYNGNDVTTVFAVPFYFLDDDDLKVVLVNETTGAETTQTKTTNYTVSGAADPAGGSVTMLTPPTSNEQLVIVRNMSALQPIDLTANAQLPAETLEVGYDRLTMLVQQNIEKLNRSFKFSEGYTGGASVTMPSPTASRYLRWNSDGDALENVAVVSAGTVTISGFAETLLDDADAAATLTTLGAYSSTETDSAISTALSTRTKEIRFTLMGTITTGTKLVQAIPGFSGTITAIKAVLDSGTSATITIKNGASTVYAGLVVDSTGVTQTASLTNAAVTAYSKLQVDVTGASGTPTNLVIYIEITKS
;
A
#
# COMPACT_ATOMS: atom_id res chain seq x y z
N MET A 1 -15.61 71.06 -60.20
CA MET A 1 -14.44 70.23 -59.81
C MET A 1 -14.94 69.24 -58.77
N ALA A 2 -15.42 68.07 -59.21
CA ALA A 2 -16.00 67.08 -58.31
C ALA A 2 -14.86 66.29 -57.65
N LEU A 3 -14.72 66.48 -56.34
CA LEU A 3 -13.75 65.80 -55.50
C LEU A 3 -14.19 64.34 -55.36
N LEU A 4 -13.56 63.45 -56.11
CA LEU A 4 -13.75 62.01 -56.00
C LEU A 4 -13.10 61.55 -54.68
N LEU A 5 -13.93 61.38 -53.65
CA LEU A 5 -13.52 60.79 -52.38
C LEU A 5 -13.19 59.32 -52.65
N VAL A 6 -11.90 59.01 -52.81
CA VAL A 6 -11.40 57.63 -52.80
C VAL A 6 -11.57 57.14 -51.36
N LEU A 7 -12.72 56.51 -51.10
CA LEU A 7 -12.92 55.69 -49.93
C LEU A 7 -11.91 54.55 -50.04
N CYS A 8 -10.78 54.69 -49.35
CA CYS A 8 -9.83 53.61 -49.12
C CYS A 8 -10.54 52.55 -48.29
N LEU A 9 -11.30 51.68 -48.97
CA LEU A 9 -11.71 50.39 -48.44
C LEU A 9 -10.39 49.70 -48.04
N VAL A 10 -10.12 49.66 -46.74
CA VAL A 10 -9.15 48.71 -46.19
C VAL A 10 -9.74 47.35 -46.52
N LEU A 11 -9.36 46.81 -47.69
CA LEU A 11 -9.58 45.41 -48.01
C LEU A 11 -8.94 44.62 -46.86
N PRO A 12 -9.64 43.64 -46.27
CA PRO A 12 -9.09 42.87 -45.16
C PRO A 12 -7.72 42.35 -45.57
N ALA A 13 -6.72 42.59 -44.71
CA ALA A 13 -5.39 42.03 -44.91
C ALA A 13 -5.54 40.52 -45.14
N TRP A 14 -4.91 40.03 -46.20
CA TRP A 14 -4.84 38.62 -46.57
C TRP A 14 -4.43 37.81 -45.33
N ALA A 15 -5.40 37.15 -44.70
CA ALA A 15 -5.13 36.22 -43.63
C ALA A 15 -4.50 34.99 -44.28
N VAL A 16 -3.36 34.56 -43.77
CA VAL A 16 -2.79 33.25 -44.08
C VAL A 16 -2.52 32.60 -42.74
N VAL A 17 -2.80 31.30 -42.63
CA VAL A 17 -2.47 30.53 -41.43
C VAL A 17 -0.95 30.47 -41.28
N SER A 18 -0.40 31.39 -40.46
CA SER A 18 1.04 31.54 -40.21
C SER A 18 1.48 31.02 -38.84
N SER A 19 0.52 30.61 -38.01
CA SER A 19 0.74 30.06 -36.67
C SER A 19 0.29 28.61 -36.59
N SER A 20 0.99 27.81 -35.79
CA SER A 20 0.61 26.43 -35.45
C SER A 20 -0.32 26.35 -34.23
N THR A 21 -0.61 27.47 -33.57
CA THR A 21 -1.48 27.50 -32.39
C THR A 21 -2.93 27.23 -32.80
N ALA A 22 -3.53 26.22 -32.18
CA ALA A 22 -4.93 25.83 -32.39
C ALA A 22 -5.67 25.58 -31.07
N ARG A 23 -5.03 25.88 -29.93
CA ARG A 23 -5.50 25.60 -28.58
C ARG A 23 -4.94 26.64 -27.61
N VAL A 24 -5.75 27.03 -26.62
CA VAL A 24 -5.36 27.90 -25.51
C VAL A 24 -6.08 27.46 -24.23
N GLU A 25 -5.44 27.69 -23.10
CA GLU A 25 -5.94 27.34 -21.76
C GLU A 25 -5.95 28.57 -20.86
N TYR A 26 -6.94 28.64 -19.95
CA TYR A 26 -7.06 29.68 -18.94
C TYR A 26 -7.51 29.08 -17.61
N ASN A 27 -6.94 29.54 -16.50
CA ASN A 27 -7.40 29.16 -15.18
C ASN A 27 -8.62 30.00 -14.79
N GLY A 28 -9.65 29.35 -14.26
CA GLY A 28 -10.82 30.03 -13.73
C GLY A 28 -10.50 30.80 -12.44
N ASN A 29 -11.34 31.80 -12.16
CA ASN A 29 -11.18 32.66 -10.97
C ASN A 29 -12.53 33.20 -10.45
N ASP A 30 -13.64 32.56 -10.84
CA ASP A 30 -15.00 32.93 -10.43
C ASP A 30 -15.47 34.32 -10.89
N VAL A 31 -14.65 35.07 -11.66
CA VAL A 31 -14.93 36.46 -12.05
C VAL A 31 -14.80 36.71 -13.55
N THR A 32 -13.77 36.16 -14.19
CA THR A 32 -13.44 36.47 -15.59
C THR A 32 -14.37 35.72 -16.53
N THR A 33 -14.99 36.46 -17.46
CA THR A 33 -15.91 35.89 -18.45
C THR A 33 -15.41 36.00 -19.87
N VAL A 34 -14.53 36.95 -20.19
CA VAL A 34 -14.00 37.16 -21.54
C VAL A 34 -12.58 36.60 -21.63
N PHE A 35 -12.39 35.70 -22.58
CA PHE A 35 -11.13 34.99 -22.81
C PHE A 35 -10.69 35.17 -24.26
N ALA A 36 -9.44 35.56 -24.48
CA ALA A 36 -8.93 35.78 -25.83
C ALA A 36 -8.71 34.45 -26.56
N VAL A 37 -8.89 34.46 -27.88
CA VAL A 37 -8.54 33.35 -28.78
C VAL A 37 -7.38 33.85 -29.65
N PRO A 38 -6.12 33.50 -29.33
CA PRO A 38 -4.94 34.11 -29.96
C PRO A 38 -4.57 33.46 -31.30
N PHE A 39 -5.54 32.85 -31.99
CA PHE A 39 -5.32 32.13 -33.23
C PHE A 39 -6.49 32.32 -34.18
N TYR A 40 -6.20 32.24 -35.47
CA TYR A 40 -7.18 32.40 -36.55
C TYR A 40 -8.19 31.23 -36.58
N PHE A 41 -9.48 31.54 -36.78
CA PHE A 41 -10.58 30.60 -36.98
C PHE A 41 -11.59 31.19 -37.97
N LEU A 42 -12.25 30.34 -38.77
CA LEU A 42 -13.06 30.79 -39.91
C LEU A 42 -14.51 31.09 -39.54
N ASP A 43 -15.11 30.25 -38.70
CA ASP A 43 -16.48 30.40 -38.21
C ASP A 43 -16.53 30.28 -36.68
N ASP A 44 -17.47 30.97 -36.04
CA ASP A 44 -17.68 30.87 -34.60
C ASP A 44 -18.01 29.43 -34.15
N ASP A 45 -18.57 28.58 -35.02
CA ASP A 45 -18.83 27.15 -34.78
C ASP A 45 -17.57 26.27 -34.89
N ASP A 46 -16.46 26.80 -35.42
CA ASP A 46 -15.19 26.09 -35.53
C ASP A 46 -14.39 26.07 -34.20
N LEU A 47 -14.96 26.54 -33.10
CA LEU A 47 -14.37 26.48 -31.76
C LEU A 47 -15.14 25.50 -30.86
N LYS A 48 -14.38 24.71 -30.10
CA LYS A 48 -14.90 23.89 -29.01
C LYS A 48 -14.35 24.42 -27.69
N VAL A 49 -15.24 24.60 -26.72
CA VAL A 49 -14.90 25.04 -25.36
C VAL A 49 -15.17 23.89 -24.39
N VAL A 50 -14.20 23.61 -23.52
CA VAL A 50 -14.25 22.54 -22.50
C VAL A 50 -13.84 23.12 -21.16
N LEU A 51 -14.57 22.79 -20.10
CA LEU A 51 -14.14 23.02 -18.72
C LEU A 51 -13.56 21.72 -18.17
N VAL A 52 -12.39 21.81 -17.55
CA VAL A 52 -11.71 20.68 -16.90
C VAL A 52 -11.67 20.96 -15.41
N ASN A 53 -12.22 20.06 -14.61
CA ASN A 53 -12.11 20.16 -13.16
C ASN A 53 -10.69 19.77 -12.72
N GLU A 54 -9.94 20.70 -12.12
CA GLU A 54 -8.51 20.48 -11.82
C GLU A 54 -8.27 19.42 -10.74
N THR A 55 -9.26 19.17 -9.86
CA THR A 55 -9.15 18.16 -8.80
C THR A 55 -9.39 16.74 -9.33
N THR A 56 -10.40 16.57 -10.18
CA THR A 56 -10.90 15.25 -10.62
C THR A 56 -10.47 14.87 -12.03
N GLY A 57 -10.03 15.85 -12.84
CA GLY A 57 -9.74 15.69 -14.26
C GLY A 57 -10.98 15.53 -15.14
N ALA A 58 -12.19 15.66 -14.59
CA ALA A 58 -13.43 15.51 -15.36
C ALA A 58 -13.60 16.66 -16.36
N GLU A 59 -13.87 16.31 -17.62
CA GLU A 59 -14.12 17.28 -18.70
C GLU A 59 -15.61 17.48 -18.98
N THR A 60 -16.04 18.74 -19.09
CA THR A 60 -17.41 19.12 -19.50
C THR A 60 -17.35 19.99 -20.74
N THR A 61 -17.86 19.47 -21.87
CA THR A 61 -17.99 20.24 -23.11
C THR A 61 -19.10 21.29 -22.97
N GLN A 62 -18.76 22.54 -23.27
CA GLN A 62 -19.69 23.66 -23.20
C GLN A 62 -20.44 23.82 -24.53
N THR A 63 -21.69 24.27 -24.46
CA THR A 63 -22.55 24.50 -25.64
C THR A 63 -22.58 25.98 -25.98
N LYS A 64 -22.25 26.33 -27.23
CA LYS A 64 -22.31 27.71 -27.74
C LYS A 64 -23.73 28.27 -27.60
N THR A 65 -23.88 29.56 -27.36
CA THR A 65 -25.11 30.31 -27.03
C THR A 65 -25.77 29.98 -25.69
N THR A 66 -25.57 28.78 -25.15
CA THR A 66 -26.08 28.40 -23.81
C THR A 66 -25.06 28.67 -22.70
N ASN A 67 -23.78 28.37 -22.95
CA ASN A 67 -22.72 28.49 -21.96
C ASN A 67 -21.68 29.56 -22.34
N TYR A 68 -21.49 29.83 -23.63
CA TYR A 68 -20.58 30.88 -24.11
C TYR A 68 -21.02 31.46 -25.45
N THR A 69 -20.51 32.65 -25.79
CA THR A 69 -20.55 33.24 -27.14
C THR A 69 -19.14 33.40 -27.69
N VAL A 70 -19.03 33.53 -29.02
CA VAL A 70 -17.77 33.73 -29.73
C VAL A 70 -17.87 35.03 -30.52
N SER A 71 -16.73 35.70 -30.72
CA SER A 71 -16.58 36.84 -31.61
C SER A 71 -15.19 36.84 -32.24
N GLY A 72 -15.03 37.47 -33.40
CA GLY A 72 -13.75 37.56 -34.11
C GLY A 72 -13.51 36.43 -35.11
N ALA A 73 -14.56 35.72 -35.54
CA ALA A 73 -14.46 34.82 -36.69
C ALA A 73 -13.93 35.57 -37.91
N ALA A 74 -13.09 34.89 -38.69
CA ALA A 74 -12.40 35.41 -39.86
C ALA A 74 -11.44 36.60 -39.61
N ASP A 75 -11.13 36.95 -38.35
CA ASP A 75 -10.08 37.92 -38.03
C ASP A 75 -8.71 37.23 -37.88
N PRO A 76 -7.67 37.58 -38.66
CA PRO A 76 -6.34 37.00 -38.56
C PRO A 76 -5.69 37.12 -37.16
N ALA A 77 -6.06 38.13 -36.37
CA ALA A 77 -5.60 38.31 -34.99
C ALA A 77 -6.28 37.35 -34.00
N GLY A 78 -7.29 36.61 -34.46
CA GLY A 78 -8.15 35.77 -33.65
C GLY A 78 -9.33 36.55 -33.06
N GLY A 79 -9.83 36.10 -31.91
CA GLY A 79 -11.10 36.58 -31.40
C GLY A 79 -11.23 36.43 -29.89
N SER A 80 -12.46 36.24 -29.40
CA SER A 80 -12.71 35.98 -28.00
C SER A 80 -13.88 35.03 -27.77
N VAL A 81 -13.78 34.25 -26.69
CA VAL A 81 -14.87 33.47 -26.11
C VAL A 81 -15.35 34.21 -24.88
N THR A 82 -16.65 34.51 -24.82
CA THR A 82 -17.30 35.09 -23.63
C THR A 82 -18.15 34.03 -22.96
N MET A 83 -17.74 33.56 -21.79
CA MET A 83 -18.49 32.65 -20.93
C MET A 83 -19.68 33.38 -20.29
N LEU A 84 -20.86 32.76 -20.31
CA LEU A 84 -22.06 33.29 -19.65
C LEU A 84 -22.00 33.09 -18.12
N THR A 85 -21.27 32.09 -17.66
CA THR A 85 -20.93 31.86 -16.25
C THR A 85 -19.42 31.78 -16.14
N PRO A 86 -18.77 32.58 -15.28
CA PRO A 86 -17.32 32.56 -15.15
C PRO A 86 -16.86 31.16 -14.69
N PRO A 87 -15.81 30.59 -15.31
CA PRO A 87 -15.20 29.37 -14.81
C PRO A 87 -14.74 29.54 -13.36
N THR A 88 -15.02 28.52 -12.54
CA THR A 88 -14.68 28.56 -11.11
C THR A 88 -13.17 28.43 -10.89
N SER A 89 -12.68 28.83 -9.72
CA SER A 89 -11.26 28.68 -9.35
C SER A 89 -10.71 27.24 -9.34
N ASN A 90 -11.58 26.22 -9.41
CA ASN A 90 -11.19 24.81 -9.54
C ASN A 90 -11.40 24.26 -10.97
N GLU A 91 -11.63 25.13 -11.94
CA GLU A 91 -11.83 24.77 -13.34
C GLU A 91 -10.80 25.44 -14.24
N GLN A 92 -10.30 24.67 -15.20
CA GLN A 92 -9.50 25.16 -16.31
C GLN A 92 -10.38 25.24 -17.56
N LEU A 93 -10.41 26.41 -18.20
CA LEU A 93 -11.06 26.63 -19.47
C LEU A 93 -10.10 26.28 -20.61
N VAL A 94 -10.52 25.36 -21.47
CA VAL A 94 -9.79 24.97 -22.67
C VAL A 94 -10.59 25.39 -23.90
N ILE A 95 -9.97 26.16 -24.79
CA ILE A 95 -10.53 26.56 -26.07
C ILE A 95 -9.69 25.92 -27.17
N VAL A 96 -10.31 25.14 -28.06
CA VAL A 96 -9.62 24.41 -29.12
C VAL A 96 -10.35 24.58 -30.45
N ARG A 97 -9.60 24.65 -31.55
CA ARG A 97 -10.15 24.62 -32.90
C ARG A 97 -10.75 23.24 -33.19
N ASN A 98 -12.00 23.21 -33.62
CA ASN A 98 -12.73 22.00 -33.98
C ASN A 98 -13.59 22.22 -35.22
N MET A 99 -12.97 22.15 -36.38
CA MET A 99 -13.63 22.36 -37.67
C MET A 99 -14.25 21.08 -38.21
N SER A 100 -15.31 21.23 -38.99
CA SER A 100 -15.87 20.14 -39.80
C SER A 100 -14.91 19.74 -40.94
N ALA A 101 -14.66 18.43 -41.11
CA ALA A 101 -13.78 17.89 -42.14
C ALA A 101 -14.47 17.79 -43.52
N LEU A 102 -15.09 18.90 -43.95
CA LEU A 102 -15.74 19.05 -45.24
C LEU A 102 -15.10 20.18 -46.05
N GLN A 103 -15.09 20.04 -47.36
CA GLN A 103 -14.71 21.08 -48.32
C GLN A 103 -15.99 21.78 -48.81
N PRO A 104 -16.26 23.04 -48.41
CA PRO A 104 -17.46 23.76 -48.83
C PRO A 104 -17.34 24.42 -50.21
N ILE A 105 -16.13 24.45 -50.79
CA ILE A 105 -15.85 25.15 -52.05
C ILE A 105 -16.31 24.30 -53.23
N ASP A 106 -17.19 24.87 -54.05
CA ASP A 106 -17.61 24.33 -55.34
C ASP A 106 -17.06 25.22 -56.48
N LEU A 107 -16.11 24.70 -57.24
CA LEU A 107 -15.50 25.41 -58.37
C LEU A 107 -16.25 25.07 -59.65
N THR A 108 -16.72 26.10 -60.35
CA THR A 108 -17.40 25.93 -61.64
C THR A 108 -16.39 25.78 -62.77
N ALA A 109 -16.60 24.76 -63.62
CA ALA A 109 -15.71 24.48 -64.74
C ALA A 109 -15.67 25.65 -65.74
N ASN A 110 -14.47 26.04 -66.18
CA ASN A 110 -14.21 27.14 -67.11
C ASN A 110 -14.58 28.55 -66.59
N ALA A 111 -14.91 28.69 -65.30
CA ALA A 111 -15.03 30.00 -64.68
C ALA A 111 -13.65 30.54 -64.28
N GLN A 112 -13.58 31.86 -64.11
CA GLN A 112 -12.41 32.50 -63.51
C GLN A 112 -12.23 31.98 -62.08
N LEU A 113 -11.02 31.57 -61.71
CA LEU A 113 -10.71 31.09 -60.37
C LEU A 113 -10.59 32.29 -59.41
N PRO A 114 -11.51 32.47 -58.44
CA PRO A 114 -11.38 33.51 -57.44
C PRO A 114 -10.28 33.12 -56.46
N ALA A 115 -9.18 33.88 -56.46
CA ALA A 115 -8.02 33.62 -55.60
C ALA A 115 -8.40 33.59 -54.11
N GLU A 116 -9.31 34.47 -53.67
CA GLU A 116 -9.80 34.52 -52.29
C GLU A 116 -10.46 33.20 -51.86
N THR A 117 -11.34 32.65 -52.69
CA THR A 117 -12.00 31.36 -52.39
C THR A 117 -10.99 30.22 -52.31
N LEU A 118 -9.96 30.24 -53.17
CA LEU A 118 -8.90 29.24 -53.13
C LEU A 118 -8.06 29.35 -51.86
N GLU A 119 -7.65 30.57 -51.48
CA GLU A 119 -6.89 30.80 -50.25
C GLU A 119 -7.65 30.36 -48.99
N VAL A 120 -8.92 30.73 -48.86
CA VAL A 120 -9.77 30.25 -47.73
C VAL A 120 -9.85 28.72 -47.70
N GLY A 121 -9.86 28.07 -48.87
CA GLY A 121 -9.80 26.62 -49.00
C GLY A 121 -8.49 26.03 -48.49
N TYR A 122 -7.36 26.61 -48.87
CA TYR A 122 -6.04 26.17 -48.43
C TYR A 122 -5.80 26.44 -46.95
N ASP A 123 -6.25 27.57 -46.42
CA ASP A 123 -6.23 27.87 -44.99
C ASP A 123 -7.07 26.86 -44.21
N ARG A 124 -8.29 26.55 -44.66
CA ARG A 124 -9.15 25.52 -44.04
C ARG A 124 -8.44 24.17 -43.99
N LEU A 125 -7.83 23.73 -45.08
CA LEU A 125 -7.08 22.47 -45.13
C LEU A 125 -5.88 22.49 -44.16
N THR A 126 -5.14 23.60 -44.11
CA THR A 126 -4.01 23.78 -43.21
C THR A 126 -4.46 23.72 -41.74
N MET A 127 -5.56 24.38 -41.40
CA MET A 127 -6.14 24.32 -40.06
C MET A 127 -6.62 22.92 -39.67
N LEU A 128 -7.22 22.17 -40.60
CA LEU A 128 -7.62 20.77 -40.38
C LEU A 128 -6.39 19.87 -40.15
N VAL A 129 -5.29 20.10 -40.88
CA VAL A 129 -4.02 19.39 -40.66
C VAL A 129 -3.46 19.71 -39.26
N GLN A 130 -3.45 20.98 -38.85
CA GLN A 130 -3.01 21.37 -37.50
C GLN A 130 -3.87 20.73 -36.40
N GLN A 131 -5.20 20.71 -36.57
CA GLN A 131 -6.12 20.05 -35.65
C GLN A 131 -5.85 18.54 -35.55
N ASN A 132 -5.53 17.88 -36.67
CA ASN A 132 -5.17 16.47 -36.66
C ASN A 132 -3.80 16.21 -36.01
N ILE A 133 -2.80 17.06 -36.25
CA ILE A 133 -1.50 16.97 -35.57
C ILE A 133 -1.68 17.09 -34.05
N GLU A 134 -2.50 18.03 -33.60
CA GLU A 134 -2.85 18.21 -32.17
C GLU A 134 -3.46 16.93 -31.58
N LYS A 135 -4.46 16.35 -32.25
CA LYS A 135 -5.10 15.09 -31.82
C LYS A 135 -4.11 13.92 -31.82
N LEU A 136 -3.29 13.80 -32.85
CA LEU A 136 -2.29 12.74 -32.98
C LEU A 136 -1.22 12.87 -31.88
N ASN A 137 -0.79 14.08 -31.51
CA ASN A 137 0.19 14.29 -30.44
C ASN A 137 -0.30 13.84 -29.06
N ARG A 138 -1.62 13.75 -28.86
CA ARG A 138 -2.24 13.20 -27.65
C ARG A 138 -2.67 11.74 -27.77
N SER A 139 -2.30 11.08 -28.87
CA SER A 139 -2.61 9.67 -29.12
C SER A 139 -1.42 8.77 -28.78
N PHE A 140 -1.69 7.48 -28.52
CA PHE A 140 -0.65 6.46 -28.44
C PHE A 140 -0.02 6.25 -29.82
N LYS A 141 1.32 6.24 -29.88
CA LYS A 141 2.09 6.01 -31.10
C LYS A 141 3.16 4.95 -30.85
N PHE A 142 3.45 4.16 -31.88
CA PHE A 142 4.70 3.40 -31.88
C PHE A 142 5.90 4.35 -32.02
N SER A 143 7.07 3.88 -31.57
CA SER A 143 8.32 4.57 -31.87
C SER A 143 8.56 4.62 -33.38
N GLU A 144 9.21 5.66 -33.88
CA GLU A 144 9.46 5.83 -35.32
C GLU A 144 10.27 4.68 -35.95
N GLY A 145 11.12 4.00 -35.17
CA GLY A 145 11.91 2.85 -35.63
C GLY A 145 11.17 1.51 -35.59
N TYR A 146 9.90 1.48 -35.19
CA TYR A 146 9.14 0.24 -35.08
C TYR A 146 8.75 -0.30 -36.46
N THR A 147 9.15 -1.53 -36.75
CA THR A 147 8.91 -2.21 -38.04
C THR A 147 8.05 -3.46 -37.90
N GLY A 148 7.55 -3.74 -36.68
CA GLY A 148 6.72 -4.91 -36.39
C GLY A 148 5.25 -4.72 -36.79
N GLY A 149 4.49 -5.83 -36.75
CA GLY A 149 3.08 -5.87 -37.16
C GLY A 149 2.06 -5.68 -36.03
N ALA A 150 2.49 -5.39 -34.79
CA ALA A 150 1.58 -5.26 -33.66
C ALA A 150 0.50 -4.18 -33.87
N SER A 151 -0.70 -4.48 -33.41
CA SER A 151 -1.86 -3.59 -33.47
C SER A 151 -1.88 -2.60 -32.29
N VAL A 152 -2.20 -1.34 -32.58
CA VAL A 152 -2.51 -0.28 -31.60
C VAL A 152 -4.01 -0.12 -31.34
N THR A 153 -4.84 -1.01 -31.91
CA THR A 153 -6.28 -0.96 -31.64
C THR A 153 -6.54 -1.31 -30.18
N MET A 154 -7.20 -0.40 -29.47
CA MET A 154 -7.59 -0.61 -28.09
C MET A 154 -8.65 -1.71 -27.99
N PRO A 155 -8.50 -2.68 -27.07
CA PRO A 155 -9.57 -3.63 -26.78
C PRO A 155 -10.76 -2.89 -26.12
N SER A 156 -11.97 -3.42 -26.26
CA SER A 156 -13.17 -2.83 -25.66
C SER A 156 -12.97 -2.60 -24.16
N PRO A 157 -13.27 -1.40 -23.63
CA PRO A 157 -13.00 -1.05 -22.24
C PRO A 157 -13.72 -2.02 -21.30
N THR A 158 -12.98 -2.55 -20.33
CA THR A 158 -13.50 -3.43 -19.28
C THR A 158 -13.25 -2.79 -17.92
N ALA A 159 -14.28 -2.69 -17.08
CA ALA A 159 -14.17 -2.04 -15.77
C ALA A 159 -13.05 -2.68 -14.91
N SER A 160 -12.27 -1.83 -14.23
CA SER A 160 -11.18 -2.22 -13.33
C SER A 160 -10.07 -3.06 -13.97
N ARG A 161 -9.79 -2.85 -15.26
CA ARG A 161 -8.69 -3.49 -16.01
C ARG A 161 -7.67 -2.45 -16.48
N TYR A 162 -6.41 -2.84 -16.56
CA TYR A 162 -5.37 -2.03 -17.21
C TYR A 162 -5.00 -2.64 -18.57
N LEU A 163 -4.39 -1.83 -19.42
CA LEU A 163 -3.90 -2.23 -20.73
C LEU A 163 -2.46 -2.73 -20.64
N ARG A 164 -2.17 -3.87 -21.26
CA ARG A 164 -0.79 -4.34 -21.50
C ARG A 164 -0.67 -4.98 -22.88
N TRP A 165 0.56 -5.23 -23.32
CA TRP A 165 0.82 -6.13 -24.45
C TRP A 165 0.43 -7.57 -24.07
N ASN A 166 -0.23 -8.27 -25.01
CA ASN A 166 -0.52 -9.70 -24.86
C ASN A 166 0.77 -10.53 -24.88
N SER A 167 0.65 -11.83 -24.60
CA SER A 167 1.80 -12.76 -24.55
C SER A 167 2.56 -12.85 -25.87
N ASP A 168 1.86 -12.66 -26.99
CA ASP A 168 2.43 -12.73 -28.33
C ASP A 168 3.10 -11.41 -28.76
N GLY A 169 2.89 -10.33 -27.99
CA GLY A 169 3.46 -9.01 -28.24
C GLY A 169 2.90 -8.31 -29.48
N ASP A 170 1.75 -8.76 -29.99
CA ASP A 170 1.16 -8.30 -31.25
C ASP A 170 -0.13 -7.48 -31.08
N ALA A 171 -0.66 -7.36 -29.87
CA ALA A 171 -1.83 -6.53 -29.58
C ALA A 171 -1.90 -6.11 -28.10
N LEU A 172 -2.74 -5.10 -27.82
CA LEU A 172 -3.10 -4.70 -26.46
C LEU A 172 -4.25 -5.57 -25.91
N GLU A 173 -4.17 -5.94 -24.63
CA GLU A 173 -5.20 -6.69 -23.90
C GLU A 173 -5.58 -6.04 -22.57
N ASN A 174 -6.82 -6.29 -22.11
CA ASN A 174 -7.30 -5.86 -20.81
C ASN A 174 -7.00 -6.91 -19.74
N VAL A 175 -6.25 -6.53 -18.71
CA VAL A 175 -5.80 -7.47 -17.69
C VAL A 175 -6.24 -7.02 -16.31
N ALA A 176 -6.65 -8.02 -15.50
CA ALA A 176 -7.07 -7.78 -14.13
C ALA A 176 -5.89 -7.25 -13.33
N VAL A 177 -6.16 -6.27 -12.47
CA VAL A 177 -5.28 -6.03 -11.34
C VAL A 177 -5.42 -7.25 -10.43
N VAL A 178 -4.48 -8.18 -10.54
CA VAL A 178 -4.21 -9.11 -9.43
C VAL A 178 -3.52 -8.23 -8.38
N SER A 179 -3.98 -8.26 -7.13
CA SER A 179 -3.26 -7.60 -6.04
C SER A 179 -1.79 -8.07 -6.09
N ALA A 180 -0.85 -7.11 -6.06
CA ALA A 180 0.59 -7.23 -6.31
C ALA A 180 1.06 -7.24 -7.78
N GLY A 181 0.91 -6.11 -8.47
CA GLY A 181 1.61 -5.83 -9.73
C GLY A 181 3.05 -5.33 -9.49
N THR A 182 4.02 -5.91 -10.22
CA THR A 182 5.41 -5.43 -10.45
C THR A 182 6.54 -5.88 -9.53
N VAL A 183 6.35 -6.86 -8.65
CA VAL A 183 7.48 -7.56 -8.01
C VAL A 183 7.58 -8.94 -8.65
N THR A 184 8.79 -9.40 -9.00
CA THR A 184 9.00 -10.82 -9.30
C THR A 184 8.83 -11.58 -8.00
N ILE A 185 7.60 -12.01 -7.73
CA ILE A 185 7.27 -12.77 -6.54
C ILE A 185 7.59 -14.23 -6.87
N SER A 186 8.48 -14.85 -6.10
CA SER A 186 8.74 -16.28 -6.24
C SER A 186 7.44 -17.06 -6.02
N GLY A 187 7.26 -18.23 -6.64
CA GLY A 187 6.04 -19.04 -6.44
C GLY A 187 5.73 -19.35 -4.96
N PHE A 188 6.74 -19.34 -4.08
CA PHE A 188 6.55 -19.43 -2.63
C PHE A 188 5.89 -18.20 -2.01
N ALA A 189 6.17 -17.01 -2.52
CA ALA A 189 5.60 -15.78 -1.98
C ALA A 189 4.19 -15.50 -2.54
N GLU A 190 3.78 -16.13 -3.65
CA GLU A 190 2.39 -16.12 -4.09
C GLU A 190 1.46 -16.76 -3.06
N THR A 191 1.89 -17.85 -2.40
CA THR A 191 1.10 -18.54 -1.37
C THR A 191 0.99 -17.77 -0.06
N LEU A 192 1.69 -16.65 0.09
CA LEU A 192 1.63 -15.79 1.28
C LEU A 192 0.74 -14.57 1.04
N LEU A 193 0.41 -14.25 -0.22
CA LEU A 193 -0.34 -13.06 -0.58
C LEU A 193 -1.85 -13.28 -0.60
N ASP A 194 -2.30 -14.53 -0.65
CA ASP A 194 -3.70 -14.94 -0.56
C ASP A 194 -4.19 -15.08 0.89
N ASP A 195 -3.29 -15.05 1.86
CA ASP A 195 -3.59 -15.17 3.29
C ASP A 195 -4.29 -13.91 3.84
N ALA A 196 -5.42 -14.12 4.53
CA ALA A 196 -6.32 -13.05 4.98
C ALA A 196 -5.80 -12.25 6.18
N ASP A 197 -4.86 -12.80 6.96
CA ASP A 197 -4.32 -12.18 8.16
C ASP A 197 -2.92 -12.71 8.52
N ALA A 198 -2.31 -12.10 9.53
CA ALA A 198 -0.97 -12.46 9.99
C ALA A 198 -0.89 -13.91 10.50
N ALA A 199 -1.96 -14.48 11.06
CA ALA A 199 -1.94 -15.86 11.56
C ALA A 199 -1.95 -16.87 10.40
N ALA A 200 -2.70 -16.59 9.34
CA ALA A 200 -2.67 -17.37 8.10
C ALA A 200 -1.27 -17.34 7.45
N THR A 201 -0.65 -16.16 7.32
CA THR A 201 0.71 -16.04 6.75
C THR A 201 1.77 -16.82 7.53
N LEU A 202 1.70 -16.79 8.87
CA LEU A 202 2.61 -17.56 9.73
C LEU A 202 2.41 -19.07 9.55
N THR A 203 1.15 -19.52 9.40
CA THR A 203 0.82 -20.92 9.14
C THR A 203 1.42 -21.40 7.82
N THR A 204 1.24 -20.62 6.74
CA THR A 204 1.81 -20.91 5.42
C THR A 204 3.33 -20.92 5.44
N LEU A 205 3.96 -20.00 6.17
CA LEU A 205 5.42 -19.95 6.33
C LEU A 205 5.97 -21.10 7.19
N GLY A 206 5.11 -21.85 7.87
CA GLY A 206 5.51 -22.84 8.88
C GLY A 206 6.13 -22.21 10.13
N ALA A 207 5.87 -20.92 10.36
CA ALA A 207 6.35 -20.17 11.51
C ALA A 207 5.33 -20.28 12.65
N TYR A 208 5.75 -20.87 13.75
CA TYR A 208 4.94 -20.92 14.97
C TYR A 208 4.93 -19.54 15.65
N SER A 209 3.78 -19.15 16.20
CA SER A 209 3.70 -17.96 17.03
C SER A 209 4.65 -18.09 18.24
N SER A 210 5.07 -16.97 18.83
CA SER A 210 5.92 -16.97 20.04
C SER A 210 5.30 -17.84 21.17
N THR A 211 3.97 -17.83 21.27
CA THR A 211 3.20 -18.63 22.25
C THR A 211 3.32 -20.15 22.03
N GLU A 212 3.35 -20.60 20.77
CA GLU A 212 3.48 -22.02 20.42
C GLU A 212 4.93 -22.49 20.55
N THR A 213 5.88 -21.62 20.22
CA THR A 213 7.32 -21.85 20.45
C THR A 213 7.62 -21.99 21.94
N ASP A 214 7.06 -21.12 22.79
CA ASP A 214 7.19 -21.21 24.25
C ASP A 214 6.55 -22.47 24.81
N SER A 215 5.42 -22.92 24.25
CA SER A 215 4.77 -24.17 24.65
C SER A 215 5.60 -25.41 24.26
N ALA A 216 6.20 -25.41 23.06
CA ALA A 216 7.07 -26.49 22.60
C ALA A 216 8.41 -26.53 23.36
N ILE A 217 9.03 -25.38 23.62
CA ILE A 217 10.25 -25.26 24.43
C ILE A 217 9.95 -25.65 25.88
N SER A 218 8.86 -25.17 26.49
CA SER A 218 8.44 -25.56 27.85
C SER A 218 8.22 -27.07 27.95
N THR A 219 7.57 -27.67 26.94
CA THR A 219 7.38 -29.12 26.86
C THR A 219 8.72 -29.84 26.74
N ALA A 220 9.62 -29.40 25.85
CA ALA A 220 10.94 -30.00 25.68
C ALA A 220 11.83 -29.87 26.93
N LEU A 221 11.84 -28.70 27.59
CA LEU A 221 12.60 -28.46 28.82
C LEU A 221 12.05 -29.28 30.00
N SER A 222 10.73 -29.52 30.03
CA SER A 222 10.10 -30.36 31.04
C SER A 222 10.47 -31.85 30.95
N THR A 223 11.11 -32.30 29.87
CA THR A 223 11.39 -33.73 29.63
C THR A 223 12.80 -34.21 29.99
N ARG A 224 13.78 -33.33 30.27
CA ARG A 224 15.20 -33.75 30.31
C ARG A 224 15.87 -33.93 31.69
N THR A 225 15.32 -33.38 32.78
CA THR A 225 15.69 -33.54 34.22
C THR A 225 15.20 -32.27 34.90
N LYS A 226 14.50 -32.34 36.03
CA LYS A 226 13.95 -31.13 36.68
C LYS A 226 14.46 -30.98 38.10
N GLU A 227 15.07 -29.84 38.36
CA GLU A 227 15.47 -29.39 39.69
C GLU A 227 14.34 -28.54 40.28
N ILE A 228 13.81 -28.94 41.44
CA ILE A 228 12.83 -28.14 42.19
C ILE A 228 13.59 -27.37 43.26
N ARG A 229 13.39 -26.06 43.29
CA ARG A 229 14.04 -25.15 44.25
C ARG A 229 13.03 -24.64 45.26
N PHE A 230 13.32 -24.82 46.54
CA PHE A 230 12.65 -24.14 47.64
C PHE A 230 13.61 -23.09 48.21
N THR A 231 13.14 -21.86 48.35
CA THR A 231 13.89 -20.78 49.00
C THR A 231 13.02 -20.20 50.11
N LEU A 232 13.57 -20.13 51.31
CA LEU A 232 12.95 -19.45 52.44
C LEU A 232 13.92 -18.40 52.98
N MET A 233 13.42 -17.18 53.10
CA MET A 233 14.14 -16.04 53.66
C MET A 233 13.39 -15.54 54.90
N GLY A 234 14.14 -15.12 55.92
CA GLY A 234 13.61 -14.73 57.23
C GLY A 234 13.84 -15.80 58.30
N THR A 235 13.52 -15.46 59.55
CA THR A 235 13.78 -16.33 60.71
C THR A 235 13.11 -17.70 60.57
N ILE A 236 13.93 -18.75 60.47
CA ILE A 236 13.52 -20.15 60.38
C ILE A 236 13.55 -20.76 61.78
N THR A 237 12.45 -21.34 62.20
CA THR A 237 12.30 -21.95 63.53
C THR A 237 11.78 -23.38 63.42
N THR A 238 11.87 -24.12 64.52
CA THR A 238 11.23 -25.43 64.60
C THR A 238 9.72 -25.28 64.40
N GLY A 239 9.16 -26.00 63.42
CA GLY A 239 7.75 -25.93 63.04
C GLY A 239 7.48 -25.14 61.77
N THR A 240 8.48 -24.50 61.16
CA THR A 240 8.33 -23.88 59.83
C THR A 240 7.97 -24.93 58.79
N LYS A 241 6.95 -24.63 57.96
CA LYS A 241 6.45 -25.50 56.88
C LYS A 241 6.40 -24.76 55.57
N LEU A 242 6.87 -25.39 54.50
CA LEU A 242 6.75 -24.89 53.13
C LEU A 242 6.02 -25.94 52.30
N VAL A 243 5.01 -25.54 51.56
CA VAL A 243 4.27 -26.44 50.66
C VAL A 243 4.29 -25.84 49.27
N GLN A 244 4.81 -26.59 48.30
CA GLN A 244 4.78 -26.20 46.89
C GLN A 244 3.94 -27.20 46.12
N ALA A 245 2.92 -26.70 45.43
CA ALA A 245 2.17 -27.48 44.46
C ALA A 245 3.09 -27.77 43.26
N ILE A 246 3.24 -29.05 42.92
CA ILE A 246 4.04 -29.48 41.78
C ILE A 246 3.23 -30.46 40.92
N PRO A 247 2.08 -30.03 40.38
CA PRO A 247 1.22 -30.91 39.59
C PRO A 247 1.94 -31.36 38.31
N GLY A 248 1.72 -32.62 37.91
CA GLY A 248 2.23 -33.18 36.65
C GLY A 248 3.65 -33.74 36.69
N PHE A 249 4.25 -33.85 37.88
CA PHE A 249 5.57 -34.49 38.04
C PHE A 249 5.41 -35.95 38.45
N SER A 250 6.21 -36.84 37.87
CA SER A 250 6.35 -38.25 38.26
C SER A 250 7.81 -38.65 38.14
N GLY A 251 8.25 -39.61 38.96
CA GLY A 251 9.62 -40.08 38.92
C GLY A 251 10.21 -40.40 40.29
N THR A 252 11.51 -40.58 40.30
CA THR A 252 12.29 -40.86 41.51
C THR A 252 13.14 -39.64 41.84
N ILE A 253 13.08 -39.18 43.09
CA ILE A 253 14.03 -38.18 43.58
C ILE A 253 15.40 -38.86 43.64
N THR A 254 16.38 -38.30 42.95
CA THR A 254 17.73 -38.86 42.82
C THR A 254 18.75 -38.13 43.67
N ALA A 255 18.51 -36.86 43.98
CA ALA A 255 19.36 -36.09 44.89
C ALA A 255 18.57 -34.99 45.60
N ILE A 256 19.00 -34.68 46.82
CA ILE A 256 18.51 -33.54 47.59
C ILE A 256 19.71 -32.80 48.15
N LYS A 257 19.77 -31.49 47.92
CA LYS A 257 20.78 -30.60 48.50
C LYS A 257 20.04 -29.54 49.31
N ALA A 258 20.40 -29.36 50.56
CA ALA A 258 19.84 -28.33 51.42
C ALA A 258 20.97 -27.51 52.04
N VAL A 259 20.80 -26.20 52.10
CA VAL A 259 21.81 -25.26 52.59
C VAL A 259 21.15 -24.26 53.53
N LEU A 260 21.79 -24.03 54.69
CA LEU A 260 21.43 -23.02 55.68
C LEU A 260 22.56 -21.99 55.82
N ASP A 261 22.28 -20.91 56.54
CA ASP A 261 23.29 -19.91 56.91
C ASP A 261 24.44 -20.51 57.74
N SER A 262 25.63 -19.90 57.63
CA SER A 262 26.84 -20.29 58.37
C SER A 262 26.60 -20.38 59.88
N GLY A 263 27.05 -21.46 60.53
CA GLY A 263 26.95 -21.65 61.99
C GLY A 263 25.58 -22.10 62.49
N THR A 264 24.65 -22.48 61.60
CA THR A 264 23.30 -22.95 61.96
C THR A 264 23.06 -24.40 61.53
N SER A 265 22.05 -25.05 62.12
CA SER A 265 21.65 -26.40 61.72
C SER A 265 20.14 -26.58 61.87
N ALA A 266 19.51 -27.38 61.02
CA ALA A 266 18.14 -27.81 61.21
C ALA A 266 17.91 -29.18 60.57
N THR A 267 17.00 -29.97 61.14
CA THR A 267 16.53 -31.19 60.49
C THR A 267 15.41 -30.84 59.54
N ILE A 268 15.49 -31.35 58.31
CA ILE A 268 14.50 -31.12 57.27
C ILE A 268 13.84 -32.43 56.91
N THR A 269 12.52 -32.42 56.88
CA THR A 269 11.71 -33.54 56.41
C THR A 269 10.94 -33.12 55.16
N ILE A 270 11.07 -33.86 54.06
CA ILE A 270 10.33 -33.64 52.82
C ILE A 270 9.25 -34.71 52.72
N LYS A 271 8.02 -34.28 52.46
CA LYS A 271 6.83 -35.14 52.37
C LYS A 271 6.14 -35.00 51.03
N ASN A 272 5.65 -36.12 50.52
CA ASN A 272 4.65 -36.18 49.44
C ASN A 272 3.35 -36.69 50.05
N GLY A 273 2.38 -35.80 50.24
CA GLY A 273 1.17 -36.11 51.01
C GLY A 273 1.50 -36.53 52.45
N ALA A 274 1.04 -37.71 52.86
CA ALA A 274 1.33 -38.28 54.19
C ALA A 274 2.69 -39.01 54.27
N SER A 275 3.33 -39.28 53.12
CA SER A 275 4.55 -40.08 53.05
C SER A 275 5.79 -39.20 53.21
N THR A 276 6.73 -39.63 54.05
CA THR A 276 8.05 -38.98 54.16
C THR A 276 8.97 -39.53 53.08
N VAL A 277 9.51 -38.62 52.28
CA VAL A 277 10.36 -38.86 51.11
C VAL A 277 11.83 -38.66 51.48
N TYR A 278 12.10 -37.74 52.41
CA TYR A 278 13.43 -37.50 52.99
C TYR A 278 13.29 -37.01 54.42
N ALA A 279 14.22 -37.39 55.29
CA ALA A 279 14.42 -36.79 56.59
C ALA A 279 15.92 -36.79 56.90
N GLY A 280 16.50 -35.61 57.14
CA GLY A 280 17.93 -35.52 57.42
C GLY A 280 18.32 -34.19 58.07
N LEU A 281 19.37 -34.24 58.88
CA LEU A 281 20.01 -33.05 59.43
C LEU A 281 20.69 -32.27 58.30
N VAL A 282 20.45 -30.97 58.26
CA VAL A 282 21.12 -30.00 57.39
C VAL A 282 22.00 -29.15 58.28
N VAL A 283 23.27 -29.08 57.92
CA VAL A 283 24.29 -28.28 58.58
C VAL A 283 24.72 -27.19 57.61
N ASP A 284 25.31 -26.12 58.13
CA ASP A 284 25.70 -24.92 57.42
C ASP A 284 26.49 -25.10 56.10
N SER A 285 26.70 -23.98 55.42
CA SER A 285 27.34 -23.81 54.10
C SER A 285 28.76 -24.37 53.92
N THR A 286 29.32 -25.15 54.85
CA THR A 286 30.61 -25.85 54.67
C THR A 286 30.59 -26.96 53.59
N GLY A 287 29.50 -27.10 52.83
CA GLY A 287 29.49 -27.84 51.56
C GLY A 287 29.27 -29.34 51.70
N VAL A 288 28.77 -29.80 52.84
CA VAL A 288 28.42 -31.21 53.01
C VAL A 288 27.13 -31.52 52.25
N THR A 289 27.27 -32.10 51.06
CA THR A 289 26.16 -32.76 50.37
C THR A 289 25.75 -33.98 51.21
N GLN A 290 24.62 -33.88 51.90
CA GLN A 290 24.06 -35.02 52.63
C GLN A 290 23.42 -35.97 51.61
N THR A 291 24.19 -36.91 51.07
CA THR A 291 23.65 -38.06 50.32
C THR A 291 23.04 -39.05 51.32
N ALA A 292 21.82 -38.76 51.78
CA ALA A 292 21.09 -39.69 52.63
C ALA A 292 20.46 -40.81 51.80
N SER A 293 20.27 -41.98 52.40
CA SER A 293 19.52 -43.09 51.81
C SER A 293 18.09 -42.65 51.52
N LEU A 294 17.80 -42.40 50.24
CA LEU A 294 16.47 -42.07 49.75
C LEU A 294 15.58 -43.29 49.90
N THR A 295 14.61 -43.26 50.81
CA THR A 295 13.53 -44.26 50.81
C THR A 295 12.50 -43.88 49.75
N ASN A 296 12.92 -43.85 48.48
CA ASN A 296 12.01 -43.58 47.37
C ASN A 296 11.69 -44.86 46.63
N ALA A 297 10.46 -45.36 46.83
CA ALA A 297 9.80 -46.11 45.77
C ALA A 297 9.54 -45.16 44.58
N ALA A 298 9.46 -45.70 43.36
CA ALA A 298 9.07 -44.91 42.20
C ALA A 298 7.74 -44.21 42.48
N VAL A 299 7.73 -42.88 42.47
CA VAL A 299 6.52 -42.09 42.75
C VAL A 299 5.81 -41.84 41.43
N THR A 300 4.63 -42.43 41.27
CA THR A 300 3.80 -42.32 40.05
C THR A 300 3.28 -40.91 39.80
N ALA A 301 3.09 -40.09 40.84
CA ALA A 301 2.80 -38.67 40.72
C ALA A 301 3.10 -37.88 42.01
N TYR A 302 3.61 -36.67 41.86
CA TYR A 302 3.66 -35.65 42.90
C TYR A 302 2.54 -34.64 42.65
N SER A 303 1.72 -34.37 43.67
CA SER A 303 0.73 -33.27 43.64
C SER A 303 1.25 -32.05 44.39
N LYS A 304 1.97 -32.29 45.49
CA LYS A 304 2.66 -31.28 46.30
C LYS A 304 3.86 -31.90 47.01
N LEU A 305 4.88 -31.09 47.27
CA LEU A 305 5.93 -31.42 48.23
C LEU A 305 5.85 -30.46 49.41
N GLN A 306 5.98 -31.01 50.60
CA GLN A 306 6.01 -30.25 51.84
C GLN A 306 7.36 -30.42 52.51
N VAL A 307 7.97 -29.31 52.91
CA VAL A 307 9.19 -29.26 53.70
C VAL A 307 8.80 -28.87 55.13
N ASP A 308 9.12 -29.73 56.10
CA ASP A 308 8.97 -29.45 57.53
C ASP A 308 10.37 -29.26 58.14
N VAL A 309 10.55 -28.16 58.89
CA VAL A 309 11.80 -27.87 59.61
C VAL A 309 11.64 -28.21 61.10
N THR A 310 12.57 -28.98 61.65
CA THR A 310 12.62 -29.35 63.07
C THR A 310 14.03 -29.20 63.63
N GLY A 311 14.15 -28.98 64.95
CA GLY A 311 15.45 -28.93 65.62
C GLY A 311 16.38 -27.81 65.12
N ALA A 312 15.82 -26.66 64.73
CA ALA A 312 16.59 -25.52 64.27
C ALA A 312 17.45 -24.93 65.41
N SER A 313 18.75 -24.73 65.16
CA SER A 313 19.74 -24.12 66.05
C SER A 313 20.34 -22.87 65.40
N GLY A 314 20.76 -21.88 66.21
CA GLY A 314 21.47 -20.69 65.70
C GLY A 314 20.62 -19.67 64.94
N THR A 315 19.29 -19.81 64.94
CA THR A 315 18.33 -18.90 64.28
C THR A 315 18.63 -18.67 62.80
N PRO A 316 18.53 -19.71 61.94
CA PRO A 316 18.79 -19.55 60.51
C PRO A 316 17.83 -18.54 59.89
N THR A 317 18.32 -17.77 58.92
CA THR A 317 17.56 -16.74 58.20
C THR A 317 17.41 -17.04 56.71
N ASN A 318 18.13 -18.03 56.21
CA ASN A 318 18.03 -18.53 54.85
C ASN A 318 18.10 -20.06 54.82
N LEU A 319 17.19 -20.65 54.04
CA LEU A 319 17.19 -22.07 53.73
C LEU A 319 16.89 -22.23 52.24
N VAL A 320 17.82 -22.88 51.53
CA VAL A 320 17.65 -23.24 50.12
C VAL A 320 17.71 -24.75 49.97
N ILE A 321 16.72 -25.33 49.30
CA ILE A 321 16.65 -26.78 49.04
C ILE A 321 16.49 -26.99 47.53
N TYR A 322 17.34 -27.86 46.99
CA TYR A 322 17.32 -28.36 45.62
C TYR A 322 16.93 -29.82 45.64
N ILE A 323 15.92 -30.19 44.85
CA ILE A 323 15.47 -31.57 44.70
C ILE A 323 15.57 -31.93 43.23
N GLU A 324 16.41 -32.91 42.92
CA GLU A 324 16.55 -33.46 41.58
C GLU A 324 15.58 -34.63 41.42
N ILE A 325 14.68 -34.53 40.43
CA ILE A 325 13.75 -35.61 40.07
C ILE A 325 14.14 -36.14 38.71
N THR A 326 14.46 -37.44 38.66
CA THR A 326 14.60 -38.17 37.41
C THR A 326 13.26 -38.81 37.09
N LYS A 327 12.73 -38.52 35.90
CA LYS A 327 11.46 -39.10 35.45
C LYS A 327 11.62 -40.62 35.28
N SER A 328 10.68 -41.37 35.85
CA SER A 328 10.52 -42.82 35.65
C SER A 328 9.78 -43.10 34.35
#